data_AF-A0A345YCR9-F1
#
_entry.id   AF-A0A345YCR9-F1
#
_cell.length_a   1.000
_cell.length_b   1.000
_cell.length_c   1.000
_cell.angle_alpha   90.00
_cell.angle_beta   90.00
_cell.angle_gamma   90.00
#
_symmetry.space_group_name_H-M   'P 1'
#
loop_
_entity.id
_entity.type
_entity.pdbx_description
1 polymer ?
#
loop_
_entity_poly.entity_id
_entity_poly.type
_entity_poly.pdbx_seq_one_letter_code
_entity_poly.pdbx_strand_id
1 'polypeptide(L)' 'MESSMTRKSPDEKIMIPYLRKLTREHRQLNRLIDTTKSAIARDELKALKRLRLRLKDKIVALQRHYYGRGLTG' A
#
# COMPACT_ATOMS: atom_id res chain seq x y z
N MET A 1 -18.25 -2.51 -33.32
CA MET A 1 -19.17 -1.75 -32.44
C MET A 1 -19.57 -2.74 -31.34
N GLU A 2 -19.30 -2.55 -30.06
CA GLU A 2 -19.21 -1.33 -29.26
C GLU A 2 -18.05 -1.36 -28.28
N SER A 3 -17.53 -0.16 -28.03
CA SER A 3 -16.40 0.15 -27.18
C SER A 3 -16.57 -0.37 -25.75
N SER A 4 -15.49 -0.97 -25.26
CA SER A 4 -15.18 -1.20 -23.85
C SER A 4 -15.26 0.12 -23.05
N MET A 5 -16.47 0.51 -22.63
CA MET A 5 -16.66 1.45 -21.55
C MET A 5 -16.38 0.72 -20.25
N THR A 6 -15.11 0.67 -19.85
CA THR A 6 -14.75 0.50 -18.44
C THR A 6 -15.40 1.66 -17.69
N ARG A 7 -16.62 1.45 -17.20
CA ARG A 7 -17.30 2.39 -16.33
C ARG A 7 -16.43 2.50 -15.08
N LYS A 8 -15.63 3.58 -15.00
CA LYS A 8 -14.87 3.93 -13.80
C LYS A 8 -15.87 3.95 -12.65
N SER A 9 -15.87 2.92 -11.81
CA SER A 9 -16.80 2.83 -10.68
C SER A 9 -16.63 4.10 -9.84
N PRO A 10 -17.71 4.70 -9.29
CA PRO A 10 -17.60 5.78 -8.30
C PRO A 10 -16.56 5.47 -7.20
N ASP A 11 -16.39 4.19 -6.88
CA ASP A 11 -15.40 3.69 -5.92
C ASP A 11 -13.96 3.98 -6.34
N GLU A 12 -13.61 3.92 -7.63
CA GLU A 12 -12.25 4.21 -8.11
C GLU A 12 -11.80 5.64 -7.73
N LYS A 13 -12.71 6.63 -7.79
CA LYS A 13 -12.40 8.02 -7.43
C LYS A 13 -12.05 8.17 -5.96
N ILE A 14 -12.60 7.33 -5.09
CA ILE A 14 -12.31 7.31 -3.65
C ILE A 14 -11.07 6.46 -3.37
N MET A 15 -10.91 5.36 -4.10
CA MET A 15 -9.83 4.40 -3.89
C MET A 15 -8.46 4.87 -4.37
N ILE A 16 -8.37 5.62 -5.47
CA ILE A 16 -7.08 6.15 -5.96
C ILE A 16 -6.42 7.04 -4.88
N PRO A 17 -7.09 8.06 -4.31
CA PRO A 17 -6.55 8.84 -3.20
C PRO A 17 -6.19 7.98 -1.98
N TYR A 18 -7.01 7.00 -1.66
CA TYR A 18 -6.78 6.12 -0.51
C TYR A 18 -5.54 5.24 -0.69
N LEU A 19 -5.39 4.62 -1.86
CA LEU A 19 -4.22 3.81 -2.22
C LEU A 19 -2.93 4.65 -2.22
N ARG A 20 -3.00 5.89 -2.71
CA ARG A 20 -1.88 6.85 -2.66
C ARG A 20 -1.48 7.18 -1.22
N LYS A 21 -2.46 7.39 -0.33
CA LYS A 21 -2.22 7.60 1.10
C LYS A 21 -1.49 6.40 1.72
N LEU A 22 -2.00 5.19 1.53
CA LEU A 22 -1.38 3.97 2.06
C LEU A 22 0.03 3.74 1.52
N THR A 23 0.25 4.01 0.23
CA THR A 23 1.58 3.89 -0.40
C THR A 23 2.58 4.89 0.20
N ARG A 24 2.14 6.13 0.48
CA ARG A 24 2.97 7.14 1.13
C ARG A 24 3.35 6.72 2.56
N GLU A 25 2.39 6.24 3.33
CA GLU A 25 2.63 5.74 4.70
C GLU A 25 3.62 4.55 4.67
N HIS A 26 3.45 3.62 3.73
CA HIS A 26 4.38 2.50 3.56
C HIS A 26 5.81 2.97 3.25
N ARG A 27 5.98 3.99 2.40
CA ARG A 27 7.31 4.59 2.11
C ARG A 27 7.90 5.29 3.33
N GLN A 28 7.09 5.99 4.12
CA GLN A 28 7.55 6.63 5.36
C GLN A 28 8.05 5.59 6.37
N LEU A 29 7.34 4.47 6.54
CA LEU A 29 7.79 3.37 7.39
C LEU A 29 9.08 2.72 6.90
N ASN A 30 9.25 2.54 5.59
CA ASN A 30 10.52 2.06 5.04
C ASN A 30 11.67 2.99 5.41
N ARG A 31 11.51 4.31 5.19
CA ARG A 31 12.55 5.28 5.58
C ARG A 31 12.85 5.21 7.08
N LEU A 32 11.82 5.14 7.92
CA LEU A 32 11.99 5.06 9.36
C LEU A 32 12.79 3.81 9.75
N ILE A 33 12.43 2.64 9.21
CA ILE A 33 13.15 1.37 9.39
C ILE A 33 14.62 1.49 8.97
N ASP A 34 14.89 2.12 7.82
CA ASP A 34 16.25 2.25 7.28
C ASP A 34 17.12 3.21 8.14
N THR A 35 16.48 4.21 8.75
CA THR A 35 17.15 5.20 9.63
C THR A 35 17.31 4.73 11.07
N THR A 36 16.49 3.79 11.54
CA THR A 36 16.56 3.28 12.91
C THR A 36 17.76 2.34 13.07
N LYS A 37 18.90 2.88 13.55
CA LYS A 37 20.14 2.13 13.82
C LYS A 37 20.49 2.19 15.31
N SER A 38 19.82 1.38 16.14
CA SER A 38 20.21 1.20 17.55
C SER A 38 19.77 -0.16 18.08
N ALA A 39 20.62 -0.78 18.91
CA ALA A 39 20.32 -2.06 19.56
C ALA A 39 19.16 -1.97 20.56
N ILE A 40 18.88 -0.77 21.10
CA ILE A 40 17.74 -0.48 21.99
C ILE A 40 16.44 -0.39 21.17
N ALA A 41 16.52 0.03 19.91
CA ALA A 41 15.38 0.13 19.01
C ALA A 41 14.99 -1.21 18.35
N ARG A 42 15.53 -2.36 18.80
CA ARG A 42 15.26 -3.66 18.17
C ARG A 42 13.78 -4.06 18.23
N ASP A 43 13.12 -3.82 19.35
CA ASP A 43 11.69 -4.16 19.48
C ASP A 43 10.79 -3.16 18.77
N GLU A 44 11.18 -1.88 18.76
CA GLU A 44 10.54 -0.87 17.92
C GLU A 44 10.67 -1.21 16.43
N LEU A 45 11.84 -1.66 15.99
CA LEU A 45 12.08 -2.10 14.62
C LEU A 45 11.20 -3.30 14.24
N LYS A 46 10.96 -4.23 15.17
CA LYS A 46 10.00 -5.34 14.96
C LYS A 46 8.58 -4.80 14.79
N ALA A 47 8.15 -3.87 15.64
CA ALA A 47 6.83 -3.25 15.54
C ALA A 47 6.64 -2.52 14.21
N LEU A 48 7.63 -1.73 13.79
CA LEU A 48 7.65 -1.01 12.50
C LEU A 48 7.58 -1.97 11.31
N LYS A 49 8.36 -3.07 11.33
CA LYS A 49 8.31 -4.09 10.27
C LYS A 49 6.94 -4.78 10.19
N ARG A 50 6.30 -5.07 11.33
CA ARG A 50 4.94 -5.63 11.37
C ARG A 50 3.91 -4.64 10.81
N LEU A 51 4.01 -3.36 11.16
CA LEU A 51 3.12 -2.33 10.64
C LEU A 51 3.29 -2.16 9.12
N ARG A 52 4.54 -2.14 8.63
CA ARG A 52 4.83 -2.11 7.19
C ARG A 52 4.20 -3.28 6.46
N LEU A 53 4.33 -4.51 7.00
CA LEU A 53 3.76 -5.70 6.38
C LEU A 53 2.24 -5.60 6.25
N ARG A 54 1.55 -5.18 7.32
CA ARG A 54 0.09 -4.96 7.29
C ARG A 54 -0.33 -3.92 6.25
N LEU A 55 0.42 -2.82 6.11
CA LEU A 55 0.16 -1.82 5.07
C LEU A 55 0.36 -2.39 3.66
N LYS A 56 1.43 -3.18 3.44
CA LYS A 56 1.67 -3.86 2.17
C LYS A 56 0.50 -4.78 1.82
N ASP A 57 0.06 -5.61 2.76
CA ASP A 57 -1.03 -6.55 2.53
C ASP A 57 -2.34 -5.83 2.21
N LYS A 58 -2.61 -4.71 2.89
CA LYS A 58 -3.77 -3.84 2.61
C LYS A 58 -3.70 -3.21 1.23
N ILE A 59 -2.54 -2.69 0.82
CA ILE A 59 -2.31 -2.16 -0.53
C ILE A 59 -2.57 -3.23 -1.58
N VAL A 60 -2.01 -4.43 -1.40
CA VAL A 60 -2.18 -5.56 -2.33
C VAL A 60 -3.63 -6.01 -2.40
N ALA A 61 -4.32 -6.11 -1.26
CA ALA A 61 -5.73 -6.48 -1.21
C ALA A 61 -6.60 -5.47 -1.97
N LEU A 62 -6.38 -4.16 -1.75
CA LEU A 62 -7.07 -3.10 -2.48
C LEU A 62 -6.75 -3.15 -3.97
N GLN A 63 -5.47 -3.31 -4.34
CA GLN A 63 -5.07 -3.38 -5.73
C GLN A 63 -5.71 -4.57 -6.45
N ARG A 64 -5.76 -5.73 -5.80
CA ARG A 64 -6.41 -6.94 -6.34
C ARG A 64 -7.92 -6.75 -6.48
N HIS A 65 -8.56 -6.13 -5.50
CA HIS A 65 -10.01 -5.91 -5.50
C HIS A 65 -10.46 -4.94 -6.60
N TYR A 66 -9.72 -3.84 -6.81
CA TYR A 66 -10.13 -2.78 -7.72
C TYR A 66 -9.52 -2.86 -9.13
N TYR A 67 -8.28 -3.34 -9.27
CA TYR A 67 -7.58 -3.34 -10.56
C TYR A 67 -7.43 -4.74 -11.17
N GLY A 68 -8.10 -5.76 -10.61
CA GLY A 68 -8.21 -7.09 -11.21
C GLY A 68 -6.88 -7.62 -11.73
N ARG A 69 -5.99 -8.07 -10.82
CA ARG A 69 -4.72 -8.74 -11.16
C ARG A 69 -3.82 -7.91 -12.11
N GLY A 70 -3.23 -6.83 -11.60
CA GLY A 70 -2.22 -6.09 -12.36
C GLY A 70 -1.41 -5.10 -11.53
N LEU A 71 -0.36 -5.58 -10.86
CA LEU A 71 0.96 -4.92 -10.67
C LEU A 71 1.97 -5.98 -10.16
N THR A 72 1.89 -7.21 -10.66
CA THR A 72 3.00 -8.17 -10.59
C THR A 72 3.70 -8.10 -11.94
N GLY A 73 4.64 -7.17 -12.05
CA GLY A 73 5.66 -7.07 -13.08
C GLY A 73 6.94 -6.68 -12.39
#